data_AF-A0A550H5P3-F1
#
_entry.id   AF-A0A550H5P3-F1
#
_cell.length_a   1.000
_cell.length_b   1.000
_cell.length_c   1.000
_cell.angle_alpha   90.00
_cell.angle_beta   90.00
_cell.angle_gamma   90.00
#
_symmetry.space_group_name_H-M   'P 1'
#
loop_
_entity.id
_entity.type
_entity.pdbx_description
1 polymer ?
#
loop_
_entity_poly.entity_id
_entity_poly.type
_entity_poly.pdbx_seq_one_letter_code
_entity_poly.pdbx_strand_id
1 'polypeptide(L)'
;MLKLELERTFDDEEKLFPSGIVEELWDKTGGKCMICGKALVWKNRGKRGSKGAWKIGSICNPTSKGYVLSNCEIDCLKCYEQTRL
;
A
#
# COMPACT_ATOMS: atom_id res chain seq x y z
N MET A 1 2.73 10.44 -29.08
CA MET A 1 3.27 9.21 -28.48
C MET A 1 3.84 9.56 -27.10
N LEU A 2 2.99 9.97 -26.14
CA LEU A 2 3.43 10.45 -24.80
C LEU A 2 2.34 10.33 -23.71
N LYS A 3 1.17 9.77 -24.03
CA LYS A 3 0.04 9.61 -23.08
C LYS A 3 -0.08 8.19 -22.50
N LEU A 4 0.69 7.22 -22.98
CA LEU A 4 0.53 5.80 -22.64
C LEU A 4 1.50 5.29 -21.55
N GLU A 5 2.46 6.12 -21.10
CA GLU A 5 3.47 5.71 -20.11
C GLU A 5 3.15 6.15 -18.67
N LEU A 6 2.16 7.04 -18.48
CA LEU A 6 1.82 7.58 -17.15
C LEU A 6 0.61 6.91 -16.48
N GLU A 7 -0.18 6.12 -17.21
CA GLU A 7 -1.33 5.38 -16.65
C GLU A 7 -0.97 3.95 -16.21
N ARG A 8 0.29 3.53 -16.40
CA ARG A 8 0.75 2.14 -16.23
C ARG A 8 1.27 1.76 -14.85
N THR A 9 1.21 2.63 -13.84
CA THR A 9 1.90 2.39 -12.56
C THR A 9 0.98 2.08 -11.38
N PHE A 10 -0.35 2.17 -11.54
CA PHE A 10 -1.28 2.04 -10.41
C PHE A 10 -1.93 0.66 -10.25
N ASP A 11 -2.21 -0.04 -11.36
CA ASP A 11 -2.80 -1.39 -11.30
C ASP A 11 -1.75 -2.50 -11.04
N ASP A 12 -0.48 -2.26 -11.36
CA ASP A 12 0.55 -3.29 -11.24
C ASP A 12 1.06 -3.48 -9.79
N GLU A 13 1.02 -2.44 -8.93
CA GLU A 13 1.34 -2.60 -7.49
C GLU A 13 0.34 -3.49 -6.77
N GLU A 14 -0.94 -3.49 -7.19
CA GLU A 14 -1.97 -4.32 -6.55
C GLU A 14 -1.77 -5.81 -6.82
N LYS A 15 -1.18 -6.17 -7.97
CA LYS A 15 -0.82 -7.56 -8.31
C LYS A 15 0.40 -8.09 -7.55
N LEU A 16 1.20 -7.21 -6.94
CA LEU A 16 2.42 -7.61 -6.23
C LEU A 16 2.14 -8.20 -4.85
N PHE A 17 1.00 -7.86 -4.24
CA PHE A 17 0.63 -8.33 -2.91
C PHE A 17 -0.55 -9.30 -2.99
N PRO A 18 -0.36 -10.60 -2.70
CA PRO A 18 -1.45 -11.56 -2.61
C PRO A 18 -2.57 -11.04 -1.69
N SER A 19 -3.84 -11.23 -2.06
CA SER A 19 -4.99 -10.72 -1.29
C SER A 19 -4.97 -11.17 0.17
N GLY A 20 -4.53 -12.40 0.45
CA GLY A 20 -4.39 -12.91 1.81
C GLY A 20 -3.40 -12.12 2.67
N ILE A 21 -2.30 -11.61 2.09
CA ILE A 21 -1.34 -10.76 2.83
C ILE A 21 -1.98 -9.41 3.17
N VAL A 22 -2.78 -8.86 2.25
CA VAL A 22 -3.44 -7.56 2.45
C VAL A 22 -4.47 -7.64 3.56
N GLU A 23 -5.29 -8.69 3.57
CA GLU A 23 -6.30 -8.95 4.61
C GLU A 23 -5.66 -9.20 5.97
N GLU A 24 -4.67 -10.11 6.05
CA GLU A 24 -4.00 -10.43 7.31
C GLU A 24 -3.27 -9.21 7.90
N LEU A 25 -2.62 -8.39 7.05
CA LEU A 25 -1.95 -7.19 7.49
C LEU A 25 -2.93 -6.10 7.97
N TRP A 26 -4.10 -6.01 7.33
CA TRP A 26 -5.17 -5.13 7.77
C TRP A 26 -5.71 -5.51 9.14
N ASP A 27 -6.00 -6.79 9.34
CA ASP A 27 -6.49 -7.31 10.62
C ASP A 27 -5.45 -7.09 11.72
N LYS A 28 -4.17 -7.38 11.43
CA LYS A 28 -3.06 -7.17 12.36
C LYS A 28 -2.90 -5.72 12.82
N THR A 29 -3.14 -4.77 11.92
CA THR A 29 -2.98 -3.33 12.20
C THR A 29 -4.27 -2.69 12.73
N GLY A 30 -5.39 -3.39 12.66
CA GLY A 30 -6.72 -2.87 13.00
C GLY A 30 -7.13 -1.72 12.07
N GLY A 31 -6.72 -1.76 10.80
CA GLY A 31 -7.02 -0.71 9.83
C GLY A 31 -6.41 0.64 10.18
N LYS A 32 -5.17 0.66 10.66
CA LYS A 32 -4.43 1.89 11.01
C LYS A 32 -3.14 1.99 10.22
N CYS A 33 -2.76 3.21 9.88
CA CYS A 33 -1.45 3.52 9.31
C CYS A 33 -0.34 3.04 10.26
N MET A 34 0.61 2.25 9.76
CA MET A 34 1.69 1.70 10.58
C MET A 34 2.70 2.77 10.99
N ILE A 35 2.81 3.86 10.24
CA ILE A 35 3.70 4.98 10.56
C ILE A 35 3.08 5.96 11.55
N CYS A 36 1.84 6.42 11.32
CA CYS A 36 1.25 7.53 12.08
C CYS A 36 0.00 7.18 12.90
N GLY A 37 -0.46 5.92 12.87
CA GLY A 37 -1.62 5.43 13.63
C GLY A 37 -2.98 5.93 13.13
N LYS A 38 -3.03 6.74 12.06
CA LYS A 38 -4.28 7.25 11.48
C LYS A 38 -5.21 6.12 11.06
N ALA A 39 -6.49 6.22 11.41
CA ALA A 39 -7.52 5.28 10.97
C ALA A 39 -7.70 5.32 9.45
N LEU A 40 -7.75 4.13 8.87
CA LEU A 40 -7.91 3.87 7.44
C LEU A 40 -9.31 3.31 7.17
N VAL A 41 -9.71 3.30 5.91
CA VAL A 41 -10.98 2.72 5.47
C VAL A 41 -10.68 1.65 4.44
N TRP A 42 -11.05 0.40 4.73
CA TRP A 42 -10.73 -0.77 3.88
C TRP A 42 -11.04 -0.53 2.40
N LYS A 43 -12.29 -0.10 2.11
CA LYS A 43 -12.78 0.22 0.75
C LYS A 43 -12.08 1.38 0.04
N ASN A 44 -11.18 2.10 0.72
CA ASN A 44 -10.45 3.25 0.19
C ASN A 44 -8.97 2.94 -0.13
N ARG A 45 -8.59 1.66 -0.21
CA ARG A 45 -7.29 1.25 -0.77
C ARG A 45 -7.10 1.89 -2.16
N GLY A 46 -5.95 2.54 -2.39
CA GLY A 46 -5.59 3.18 -3.66
C GLY A 46 -6.38 4.44 -4.05
N LYS A 47 -7.48 4.78 -3.35
CA LYS A 47 -8.37 5.89 -3.72
C LYS A 47 -7.82 7.25 -3.28
N ARG A 48 -6.96 7.85 -4.11
CA ARG A 48 -6.44 9.22 -3.89
C ARG A 48 -7.59 10.22 -3.62
N GLY A 49 -7.35 11.14 -2.69
CA GLY A 49 -8.34 12.15 -2.28
C GLY A 49 -9.44 11.66 -1.32
N SER A 50 -9.59 10.35 -1.11
CA SER A 50 -10.58 9.82 -0.17
C SER A 50 -10.09 9.88 1.29
N LYS A 51 -10.98 10.25 2.23
CA LYS A 51 -10.66 10.19 3.66
C LYS A 51 -10.37 8.73 4.07
N GLY A 52 -9.25 8.51 4.75
CA GLY A 52 -8.82 7.17 5.15
C GLY A 52 -8.27 6.31 4.01
N ALA A 53 -7.90 6.93 2.87
CA ALA A 53 -7.22 6.22 1.79
C ALA A 53 -5.81 5.77 2.20
N TRP A 54 -5.41 4.64 1.63
CA TRP A 54 -4.20 3.94 2.02
C TRP A 54 -3.62 3.11 0.87
N LYS A 55 -2.37 2.71 1.02
CA LYS A 55 -1.66 1.77 0.15
C LYS A 55 -0.93 0.74 1.01
N ILE A 56 -0.65 -0.41 0.39
CA ILE A 56 0.29 -1.39 0.92
C ILE A 56 1.66 -1.13 0.27
N GLY A 57 2.73 -1.21 1.03
CA GLY A 57 4.08 -1.10 0.52
C GLY A 57 4.99 -2.15 1.15
N SER A 58 6.13 -2.39 0.51
CA SER A 58 7.21 -3.18 1.11
C SER A 58 8.01 -2.32 2.10
N ILE A 59 8.45 -2.91 3.22
CA ILE A 59 9.30 -2.23 4.22
C ILE A 59 10.73 -2.10 3.71
N CYS A 60 11.24 -3.10 2.98
CA CYS A 60 12.51 -3.02 2.27
C CYS A 60 12.36 -3.40 0.78
N ASN A 61 13.28 -2.88 -0.06
CA ASN A 61 13.33 -3.25 -1.48
C ASN A 61 13.37 -4.78 -1.62
N PRO A 62 12.51 -5.40 -2.45
CA PRO A 62 12.42 -6.85 -2.58
C PRO A 62 13.62 -7.38 -3.38
N THR A 63 14.81 -7.38 -2.79
CA THR A 63 16.03 -7.83 -3.46
C THR A 63 16.26 -9.34 -3.35
N SER A 64 15.44 -10.09 -2.59
CA SER A 64 15.69 -11.53 -2.42
C SER A 64 14.55 -12.39 -1.85
N LYS A 65 13.56 -11.83 -1.13
CA LYS A 65 12.55 -12.65 -0.39
C LYS A 65 11.10 -12.51 -0.86
N GLY A 66 10.83 -11.69 -1.88
CA GLY A 66 9.47 -11.41 -2.35
C GLY A 66 8.62 -10.66 -1.31
N TYR A 67 7.30 -10.63 -1.53
CA TYR A 67 6.33 -9.98 -0.64
C TYR A 67 5.83 -11.00 0.39
N VAL A 68 6.35 -10.89 1.62
CA VAL A 68 5.89 -11.66 2.78
C VAL A 68 5.33 -10.70 3.82
N LEU A 69 4.41 -11.17 4.67
CA LEU A 69 3.71 -10.33 5.65
C LEU A 69 4.66 -9.52 6.54
N SER A 70 5.79 -10.11 6.94
CA SER A 70 6.81 -9.43 7.76
C SER A 70 7.57 -8.31 7.04
N ASN A 71 7.43 -8.21 5.72
CA ASN A 71 8.04 -7.18 4.88
C ASN A 71 7.01 -6.26 4.23
N CYS A 72 5.76 -6.27 4.70
CA CYS A 72 4.70 -5.42 4.16
C CYS A 72 4.16 -4.48 5.24
N GLU A 73 3.77 -3.29 4.84
CA GLU A 73 3.09 -2.33 5.70
C GLU A 73 1.90 -1.67 5.00
N ILE A 74 0.88 -1.29 5.78
CA ILE A 74 -0.21 -0.43 5.30
C ILE A 74 -0.04 0.98 5.82
N ASP A 75 -0.08 1.94 4.90
CA ASP A 75 0.14 3.35 5.22
C ASP A 75 -0.94 4.23 4.61
N CYS A 76 -1.28 5.30 5.33
CA CYS A 76 -2.05 6.36 4.71
C CYS A 76 -1.26 6.95 3.53
N LEU A 77 -1.97 7.45 2.51
CA LEU A 77 -1.31 7.95 1.29
C LEU A 77 -0.21 8.99 1.58
N LYS A 78 -0.41 9.87 2.55
CA LYS A 78 0.60 10.85 2.95
C LYS A 78 1.90 10.19 3.43
N CYS A 79 1.82 9.22 4.34
CA CYS A 79 3.00 8.53 4.86
C CYS A 79 3.65 7.64 3.80
N TYR A 80 2.84 7.00 2.95
CA TYR A 80 3.33 6.22 1.82
C TYR A 80 4.15 7.08 0.86
N GLU A 81 3.60 8.23 0.45
CA GLU A 81 4.28 9.17 -0.48
C GLU A 81 5.54 9.78 0.13
N GLN A 82 5.58 10.02 1.44
CA GLN A 82 6.77 10.56 2.13
C GLN A 82 7.92 9.57 2.27
N THR A 83 7.66 8.26 2.16
CA THR A 83 8.64 7.20 2.43
C THR A 83 9.12 6.49 1.17
N ARG A 84 8.44 6.69 0.04
CA ARG A 84 8.61 5.86 -1.17
C ARG A 84 8.68 6.64 -2.49
N LEU A 85 8.48 7.95 -2.46
CA LEU A 85 8.75 8.86 -3.57
C LEU A 85 9.94 9.75 -3.22
#